data_AF-A0A931AZT0-F1
#
_entry.id   AF-A0A931AZT0-F1
#
_cell.length_a   1.000
_cell.length_b   1.000
_cell.length_c   1.000
_cell.angle_alpha   90.00
_cell.angle_beta   90.00
_cell.angle_gamma   90.00
#
_symmetry.space_group_name_H-M   'P 1'
#
loop_
_entity.id
_entity.type
_entity.pdbx_description
1 polymer ?
#
loop_
_entity_poly.entity_id
_entity_poly.type
_entity_poly.pdbx_seq_one_letter_code
_entity_poly.pdbx_strand_id
1 'polypeptide(L)'
;MKLNRKYLSISVIAIFVFASIFMAANVEALDTVIGQTDISLNGERQHVRTQETNLGNLVTDIIRWNTGADIAVYNGGGIRDSADLGDITLEDAIEILAFDNEVVSLEMTGLNIKRMLEHAVSDYPEVSGKFLQVSGLRFYFDADAEPGNRVKDIYVGGQRLRFRETYEVATNDFLAAGGDEYYMMEESRQLMTFGTRDQAMFIEYIQDNSPLFPVVEGRIVVMD
;
A
#
# COMPACT_ATOMS: atom_id res chain seq x y z
N MET A 1 7.11 22.97 -5.17
CA MET A 1 8.03 22.73 -6.30
C MET A 1 7.31 21.79 -7.25
N LYS A 2 6.84 22.27 -8.42
CA LYS A 2 6.04 21.48 -9.36
C LYS A 2 6.96 20.51 -10.10
N LEU A 3 6.79 19.20 -9.92
CA LEU A 3 7.48 18.20 -10.75
C LEU A 3 6.91 18.24 -12.17
N ASN A 4 7.80 18.33 -13.16
CA ASN A 4 7.49 18.41 -14.57
C ASN A 4 6.96 17.06 -15.10
N ARG A 5 5.78 17.06 -15.70
CA ARG A 5 5.20 15.98 -16.52
C ARG A 5 6.04 15.72 -17.78
N LYS A 6 7.18 15.02 -17.67
CA LYS A 6 8.01 14.68 -18.84
C LYS A 6 8.53 13.23 -18.90
N TYR A 7 7.95 12.31 -18.14
CA TYR A 7 8.24 10.87 -18.26
C TYR A 7 7.02 10.13 -18.82
N LEU A 8 6.70 10.41 -20.07
CA LEU A 8 5.78 9.59 -20.87
C LEU A 8 6.35 9.50 -22.29
N SER A 9 7.51 8.86 -22.43
CA SER A 9 8.02 8.47 -23.73
C SER A 9 9.02 7.33 -23.58
N ILE A 10 8.64 6.18 -24.12
CA ILE A 10 9.47 4.98 -24.36
C ILE A 10 9.74 4.15 -23.09
N SER A 11 8.81 3.24 -22.76
CA SER A 11 9.10 1.90 -22.14
C SER A 11 7.84 1.03 -21.93
N VAL A 12 6.62 1.56 -22.02
CA VAL A 12 5.39 0.78 -21.72
C VAL A 12 5.14 -0.39 -22.70
N ILE A 13 5.61 -0.32 -23.95
CA ILE A 13 5.37 -1.37 -24.96
C ILE A 13 6.37 -2.54 -24.84
N ALA A 14 7.56 -2.33 -24.25
CA ALA A 14 8.53 -3.41 -24.04
C ALA A 14 8.18 -4.28 -22.82
N ILE A 15 7.47 -3.72 -21.84
CA ILE A 15 7.16 -4.35 -20.55
C ILE A 15 6.04 -5.39 -20.67
N PHE A 16 5.03 -5.14 -21.52
CA PHE A 16 3.94 -6.12 -21.78
C PHE A 16 4.45 -7.45 -22.36
N VAL A 17 5.60 -7.44 -23.04
CA VAL A 17 6.22 -8.65 -23.58
C VAL A 17 7.08 -9.35 -22.52
N PHE A 18 7.64 -8.65 -21.54
CA PHE A 18 8.50 -9.26 -20.51
C PHE A 18 7.72 -9.93 -19.38
N ALA A 19 6.66 -9.30 -18.86
CA ALA A 19 5.84 -9.89 -17.79
C ALA A 19 5.04 -11.12 -18.27
N SER A 20 4.55 -11.08 -19.51
CA SER A 20 3.74 -12.18 -20.09
C SER A 20 4.58 -13.41 -20.47
N ILE A 21 5.90 -13.27 -20.65
CA ILE A 21 6.82 -14.37 -20.99
C ILE A 21 7.33 -15.10 -19.74
N PHE A 22 7.27 -14.48 -18.55
CA PHE A 22 7.91 -15.01 -17.34
C PHE A 22 7.12 -16.07 -16.58
N MET A 23 5.79 -16.17 -16.75
CA MET A 23 5.00 -17.25 -16.13
C MET A 23 5.28 -18.66 -16.70
N ALA A 24 6.17 -18.78 -17.69
CA ALA A 24 6.64 -20.06 -18.23
C ALA A 24 8.13 -20.34 -17.98
N ALA A 25 8.86 -19.47 -17.26
CA ALA A 25 10.31 -19.62 -17.05
C ALA A 25 10.61 -20.06 -15.61
N ASN A 26 10.83 -21.37 -15.46
CA ASN A 26 11.60 -22.11 -14.44
C ASN A 26 11.84 -21.48 -13.05
N VAL A 27 11.68 -22.34 -12.02
CA VAL A 27 12.12 -22.18 -10.61
C VAL A 27 13.53 -21.58 -10.45
N GLU A 28 14.40 -21.71 -11.44
CA GLU A 28 15.76 -21.14 -11.49
C GLU A 28 15.83 -19.60 -11.44
N ALA A 29 14.72 -18.88 -11.62
CA ALA A 29 14.69 -17.42 -11.55
C ALA A 29 14.37 -16.84 -10.17
N LEU A 30 13.89 -17.64 -9.21
CA LEU A 30 13.40 -17.16 -7.91
C LEU A 30 14.51 -16.59 -7.02
N ASP A 31 15.68 -17.26 -6.97
CA ASP A 31 16.87 -16.80 -6.24
C ASP A 31 17.55 -15.57 -6.90
N THR A 32 17.01 -15.04 -7.99
CA THR A 32 17.60 -13.88 -8.67
C THR A 32 17.50 -12.66 -7.76
N VAL A 33 18.65 -12.11 -7.37
CA VAL A 33 18.71 -10.83 -6.67
C VAL A 33 18.21 -9.72 -7.60
N ILE A 34 17.13 -9.05 -7.20
CA ILE A 34 16.50 -7.95 -7.93
C ILE A 34 16.86 -6.57 -7.33
N GLY A 35 17.45 -6.55 -6.14
CA GLY A 35 17.94 -5.33 -5.50
C GLY A 35 18.48 -5.61 -4.10
N GLN A 36 18.68 -4.55 -3.32
CA GLN A 36 19.18 -4.62 -1.95
C GLN A 36 18.39 -3.69 -1.03
N THR A 37 18.45 -3.93 0.27
CA THR A 37 17.95 -3.04 1.32
C THR A 37 18.98 -2.87 2.43
N ASP A 38 19.17 -1.63 2.88
CA ASP A 38 20.10 -1.28 3.96
C ASP A 38 19.49 -1.51 5.36
N ILE A 39 18.23 -1.96 5.41
CA ILE A 39 17.47 -2.26 6.62
C ILE A 39 16.56 -3.47 6.38
N SER A 40 16.18 -4.20 7.43
CA SER A 40 15.12 -5.22 7.30
C SER A 40 13.77 -4.57 6.98
N LEU A 41 13.03 -5.14 6.02
CA LEU A 41 11.68 -4.74 5.66
C LEU A 41 10.68 -5.54 6.51
N ASN A 42 10.05 -4.88 7.48
CA ASN A 42 9.17 -5.54 8.46
C ASN A 42 7.77 -5.79 7.87
N GLY A 43 7.55 -7.01 7.40
CA GLY A 43 6.27 -7.53 6.94
C GLY A 43 5.60 -8.52 7.91
N GLU A 44 6.16 -8.67 9.11
CA GLU A 44 5.68 -9.61 10.13
C GLU A 44 4.18 -9.46 10.36
N ARG A 45 3.46 -10.59 10.34
CA ARG A 45 2.00 -10.63 10.45
C ARG A 45 1.49 -9.85 11.67
N GLN A 46 2.18 -9.95 12.80
CA GLN A 46 1.80 -9.26 14.03
C GLN A 46 1.95 -7.74 13.91
N HIS A 47 2.92 -7.25 13.14
CA HIS A 47 3.20 -5.84 12.99
C HIS A 47 2.36 -5.18 11.91
N VAL A 48 2.35 -5.70 10.68
CA VAL A 48 1.62 -5.09 9.55
C VAL A 48 0.10 -5.01 9.78
N ARG A 49 -0.41 -5.75 10.76
CA ARG A 49 -1.83 -5.82 11.14
C ARG A 49 -2.20 -5.06 12.41
N THR A 50 -1.24 -4.43 13.08
CA THR A 50 -1.51 -3.71 14.33
C THR A 50 -0.78 -2.37 14.43
N GLN A 51 0.26 -2.13 13.62
CA GLN A 51 1.06 -0.92 13.67
C GLN A 51 1.60 -0.55 12.29
N GLU A 52 2.11 0.68 12.17
CA GLU A 52 2.88 1.10 11.01
C GLU A 52 4.16 0.26 10.87
N THR A 53 4.48 -0.16 9.65
CA THR A 53 5.77 -0.77 9.34
C THR A 53 6.44 -0.08 8.16
N ASN A 54 7.76 -0.19 8.09
CA ASN A 54 8.51 0.37 6.97
C ASN A 54 8.17 -0.32 5.64
N LEU A 55 7.90 -1.62 5.62
CA LEU A 55 7.44 -2.31 4.42
C LEU A 55 6.03 -1.85 4.00
N GLY A 56 5.12 -1.68 4.97
CA GLY A 56 3.79 -1.10 4.71
C GLY A 56 3.85 0.29 4.11
N ASN A 57 4.75 1.13 4.63
CA ASN A 57 5.02 2.46 4.08
C ASN A 57 5.54 2.37 2.64
N LEU A 58 6.52 1.50 2.39
CA LEU A 58 7.10 1.32 1.05
C LEU A 58 6.04 0.87 0.03
N VAL A 59 5.26 -0.17 0.34
CA VAL A 59 4.21 -0.68 -0.56
C VAL A 59 3.19 0.40 -0.89
N THR A 60 2.70 1.11 0.11
CA THR A 60 1.71 2.18 -0.11
C THR A 60 2.31 3.40 -0.81
N ASP A 61 3.58 3.71 -0.59
CA ASP A 61 4.28 4.76 -1.32
C ASP A 61 4.41 4.43 -2.81
N ILE A 62 4.82 3.20 -3.15
CA ILE A 62 4.94 2.73 -4.53
C ILE A 62 3.60 2.83 -5.25
N ILE A 63 2.52 2.36 -4.62
CA ILE A 63 1.16 2.49 -5.16
C ILE A 63 0.81 3.96 -5.38
N ARG A 64 1.04 4.82 -4.37
CA ARG A 64 0.70 6.24 -4.46
C ARG A 64 1.48 6.98 -5.54
N TRP A 65 2.78 6.71 -5.67
CA TRP A 65 3.64 7.35 -6.67
C TRP A 65 3.27 6.93 -8.09
N ASN A 66 2.98 5.64 -8.32
CA ASN A 66 2.58 5.13 -9.62
C ASN A 66 1.20 5.64 -10.06
N THR A 67 0.27 5.75 -9.12
CA THR A 67 -1.11 6.21 -9.42
C THR A 67 -1.24 7.72 -9.46
N GLY A 68 -0.42 8.44 -8.71
CA GLY A 68 -0.55 9.88 -8.50
C GLY A 68 -1.71 10.27 -7.57
N ALA A 69 -2.31 9.29 -6.88
CA ALA A 69 -3.42 9.51 -5.96
C ALA A 69 -3.03 10.38 -4.75
N ASP A 70 -4.02 11.02 -4.12
CA ASP A 70 -3.79 11.79 -2.90
C ASP A 70 -3.33 10.89 -1.75
N ILE A 71 -3.96 9.72 -1.65
CA ILE A 71 -3.80 8.72 -0.60
C ILE A 71 -3.60 7.35 -1.25
N ALA A 72 -2.76 6.50 -0.65
CA ALA A 72 -2.81 5.07 -0.91
C ALA A 72 -2.99 4.31 0.39
N VAL A 73 -3.75 3.21 0.33
CA VAL A 73 -3.94 2.29 1.45
C VAL A 73 -3.74 0.86 0.97
N TYR A 74 -3.31 -0.01 1.89
CA TYR A 74 -3.15 -1.43 1.61
C TYR A 74 -3.36 -2.22 2.90
N ASN A 75 -4.14 -3.29 2.87
CA ASN A 75 -4.43 -4.08 4.06
C ASN A 75 -3.23 -4.93 4.46
N GLY A 76 -2.91 -4.99 5.76
CA GLY A 76 -1.85 -5.82 6.31
C GLY A 76 -2.08 -7.32 6.09
N GLY A 77 -3.30 -7.72 5.71
CA GLY A 77 -3.62 -9.05 5.21
C GLY A 77 -2.95 -9.39 3.88
N GLY A 78 -2.71 -8.38 3.04
CA GLY A 78 -2.09 -8.50 1.71
C GLY A 78 -0.56 -8.44 1.71
N ILE A 79 0.08 -8.02 2.81
CA ILE A 79 1.54 -8.09 3.00
C ILE A 79 1.83 -9.39 3.74
N ARG A 80 2.61 -10.28 3.13
CA ARG A 80 2.64 -11.70 3.50
C ARG A 80 3.96 -12.18 4.07
N ASP A 81 5.04 -11.49 3.78
CA ASP A 81 6.37 -11.78 4.29
C ASP A 81 7.19 -10.51 4.53
N SER A 82 8.38 -10.68 5.09
CA SER A 82 9.42 -9.68 5.31
C SER A 82 10.57 -9.86 4.32
N ALA A 83 11.52 -8.93 4.32
CA ALA A 83 12.83 -9.15 3.71
C ALA A 83 13.92 -8.75 4.71
N ASP A 84 14.97 -9.56 4.78
CA ASP A 84 16.12 -9.26 5.62
C ASP A 84 16.98 -8.12 5.03
N LEU A 85 17.87 -7.57 5.87
CA LEU A 85 18.89 -6.64 5.41
C LEU A 85 19.82 -7.34 4.40
N GLY A 86 20.12 -6.69 3.29
CA GLY A 86 20.99 -7.21 2.24
C GLY A 86 20.25 -7.42 0.92
N ASP A 87 20.53 -8.53 0.26
CA ASP A 87 19.94 -8.86 -1.04
C ASP A 87 18.44 -9.13 -0.92
N ILE A 88 17.67 -8.60 -1.87
CA ILE A 88 16.26 -8.91 -2.08
C ILE A 88 16.16 -9.72 -3.37
N THR A 89 15.63 -10.93 -3.26
CA THR A 89 15.40 -11.84 -4.37
C THR A 89 14.03 -11.63 -5.02
N LEU A 90 13.85 -12.22 -6.19
CA LEU A 90 12.55 -12.27 -6.83
C LEU A 90 11.55 -13.09 -6.00
N GLU A 91 12.02 -14.16 -5.33
CA GLU A 91 11.21 -14.94 -4.39
C GLU A 91 10.67 -14.04 -3.27
N ASP A 92 11.53 -13.28 -2.59
CA ASP A 92 11.12 -12.36 -1.51
C ASP A 92 10.01 -11.41 -1.98
N ALA A 93 10.17 -10.80 -3.16
CA ALA A 93 9.17 -9.87 -3.69
C ALA A 93 7.83 -10.55 -4.03
N ILE A 94 7.88 -11.79 -4.55
CA ILE A 94 6.69 -12.58 -4.83
C ILE A 94 6.01 -13.00 -3.53
N GLU A 95 6.77 -13.45 -2.54
CA GLU A 95 6.24 -13.88 -1.25
C GLU A 95 5.62 -12.70 -0.49
N ILE A 96 6.26 -11.53 -0.48
CA ILE A 96 5.73 -10.32 0.16
C ILE A 96 4.35 -9.92 -0.39
N LEU A 97 4.20 -9.90 -1.73
CA LEU A 97 2.95 -9.55 -2.44
C LEU A 97 2.40 -10.73 -3.24
N ALA A 98 2.08 -11.83 -2.55
CA ALA A 98 1.73 -13.11 -3.16
C ALA A 98 0.41 -13.16 -3.96
N PHE A 99 -0.45 -12.15 -3.82
CA PHE A 99 -1.77 -12.15 -4.46
C PHE A 99 -1.79 -11.53 -5.86
N ASP A 100 -0.76 -10.76 -6.23
CA ASP A 100 -0.66 -10.10 -7.53
C ASP A 100 -1.95 -9.32 -7.88
N ASN A 101 -2.36 -8.42 -6.99
CA ASN A 101 -3.63 -7.70 -7.15
C ASN A 101 -3.51 -6.60 -8.21
N GLU A 102 -4.65 -6.22 -8.80
CA GLU A 102 -4.69 -5.01 -9.62
C GLU A 102 -4.72 -3.76 -8.72
N VAL A 103 -4.00 -2.72 -9.14
CA VAL A 103 -4.09 -1.40 -8.50
C VAL A 103 -5.21 -0.59 -9.14
N VAL A 104 -6.10 -0.06 -8.29
CA VAL A 104 -7.22 0.80 -8.68
C VAL A 104 -7.22 2.08 -7.87
N SER A 105 -7.92 3.11 -8.35
CA SER A 105 -8.22 4.31 -7.56
C SER A 105 -9.71 4.61 -7.48
N LEU A 106 -10.11 5.11 -6.31
CA LEU A 106 -11.49 5.41 -5.94
C LEU A 106 -11.62 6.89 -5.58
N GLU A 107 -12.76 7.50 -5.94
CA GLU A 107 -13.16 8.82 -5.45
C GLU A 107 -13.85 8.67 -4.10
N MET A 108 -13.22 9.13 -3.02
CA MET A 108 -13.77 9.03 -1.66
C MET A 108 -13.93 10.40 -1.02
N THR A 109 -15.08 10.62 -0.35
CA THR A 109 -15.25 11.80 0.51
C THR A 109 -14.40 11.67 1.77
N GLY A 110 -14.02 12.78 2.38
CA GLY A 110 -13.35 12.76 3.69
C GLY A 110 -14.15 12.02 4.76
N LEU A 111 -15.49 12.01 4.69
CA LEU A 111 -16.32 11.18 5.58
C LEU A 111 -16.10 9.68 5.34
N ASN A 112 -16.05 9.24 4.08
CA ASN A 112 -15.79 7.83 3.77
C ASN A 112 -14.35 7.43 4.12
N ILE A 113 -13.37 8.33 4.00
CA ILE A 113 -12.00 8.11 4.49
C ILE A 113 -11.99 7.92 6.02
N LYS A 114 -12.74 8.73 6.77
CA LYS A 114 -12.90 8.52 8.21
C LYS A 114 -13.49 7.13 8.49
N ARG A 115 -14.56 6.74 7.82
CA ARG A 115 -15.20 5.43 8.00
C ARG A 115 -14.27 4.26 7.66
N MET A 116 -13.51 4.39 6.58
CA MET A 116 -12.48 3.44 6.17
C MET A 116 -11.43 3.25 7.28
N LEU A 117 -10.88 4.34 7.82
CA LEU A 117 -9.87 4.26 8.88
C LEU A 117 -10.45 3.74 10.21
N GLU A 118 -11.68 4.10 10.56
CA GLU A 118 -12.39 3.53 11.72
C GLU A 118 -12.59 2.01 11.57
N HIS A 119 -12.92 1.55 10.36
CA HIS A 119 -13.02 0.12 10.06
C HIS A 119 -11.67 -0.58 10.19
N ALA A 120 -10.60 0.03 9.65
CA ALA A 120 -9.24 -0.51 9.69
C ALA A 120 -8.76 -0.82 11.12
N VAL A 121 -9.10 0.04 12.09
CA VAL A 121 -8.67 -0.13 13.49
C VAL A 121 -9.75 -0.74 14.39
N SER A 122 -10.89 -1.19 13.84
CA SER A 122 -12.03 -1.65 14.66
C SER A 122 -11.78 -2.93 15.45
N ASP A 123 -10.88 -3.82 14.98
CA ASP A 123 -10.50 -5.05 15.70
C ASP A 123 -9.27 -4.85 16.61
N TYR A 124 -8.59 -3.70 16.55
CA TYR A 124 -7.39 -3.46 17.35
C TYR A 124 -7.67 -3.72 18.85
N PRO A 125 -6.80 -4.43 19.59
CA PRO A 125 -5.44 -4.86 19.21
C PRO A 125 -5.33 -6.25 18.54
N GLU A 126 -6.43 -6.86 18.08
CA GLU A 126 -6.37 -8.15 17.40
C GLU A 126 -5.58 -8.08 16.08
N VAL A 127 -4.91 -9.17 15.73
CA VAL A 127 -4.04 -9.29 14.53
C VAL A 127 -4.89 -9.50 13.26
N SER A 128 -5.73 -8.52 12.97
CA SER A 128 -6.73 -8.55 11.90
C SER A 128 -6.13 -8.17 10.55
N GLY A 129 -6.44 -8.93 9.50
CA GLY A 129 -5.94 -8.66 8.14
C GLY A 129 -6.39 -7.31 7.60
N LYS A 130 -7.51 -6.78 8.09
CA LYS A 130 -8.12 -5.55 7.60
C LYS A 130 -7.35 -4.28 7.95
N PHE A 131 -6.46 -4.29 8.95
CA PHE A 131 -5.70 -3.10 9.34
C PHE A 131 -4.94 -2.51 8.14
N LEU A 132 -5.00 -1.19 7.96
CA LEU A 132 -4.42 -0.53 6.77
C LEU A 132 -3.04 0.05 7.07
N GLN A 133 -2.08 -0.27 6.21
CA GLN A 133 -0.90 0.55 5.97
C GLN A 133 -1.29 1.71 5.05
N VAL A 134 -0.61 2.86 5.16
CA VAL A 134 -1.06 4.11 4.50
C VAL A 134 0.09 4.94 3.94
N SER A 135 -0.20 5.68 2.87
CA SER A 135 0.65 6.74 2.31
C SER A 135 -0.19 7.97 1.95
N GLY A 136 0.41 9.16 2.00
CA GLY A 136 -0.26 10.44 1.71
C GLY A 136 -1.14 10.99 2.83
N LEU A 137 -1.40 10.18 3.87
CA LEU A 137 -2.08 10.59 5.09
C LEU A 137 -1.31 10.18 6.35
N ARG A 138 -1.66 10.84 7.45
CA ARG A 138 -1.35 10.45 8.82
C ARG A 138 -2.64 10.43 9.63
N PHE A 139 -2.83 9.45 10.51
CA PHE A 139 -3.96 9.45 11.43
C PHE A 139 -3.57 9.01 12.85
N TYR A 140 -4.37 9.47 13.80
CA TYR A 140 -4.24 9.20 15.22
C TYR A 140 -5.52 8.50 15.69
N PHE A 141 -5.37 7.42 16.45
CA PHE A 141 -6.51 6.70 16.99
C PHE A 141 -6.29 6.32 18.45
N ASP A 142 -7.39 6.30 19.20
CA ASP A 142 -7.48 5.90 20.60
C ASP A 142 -7.93 4.44 20.63
N ALA A 143 -7.09 3.55 21.16
CA ALA A 143 -7.36 2.12 21.21
C ALA A 143 -8.45 1.76 22.23
N ASP A 144 -8.63 2.58 23.27
CA ASP A 144 -9.57 2.36 24.37
C ASP A 144 -10.99 2.87 24.03
N ALA A 145 -11.13 3.66 22.96
CA ALA A 145 -12.42 4.08 22.46
C ALA A 145 -13.19 2.93 21.78
N GLU A 146 -14.52 3.02 21.84
CA GLU A 146 -15.42 2.09 21.16
C GLU A 146 -15.15 2.05 19.64
N PRO A 147 -15.16 0.85 19.01
CA PRO A 147 -15.06 0.71 17.56
C PRO A 147 -16.03 1.64 16.82
N GLY A 148 -15.54 2.30 15.77
CA GLY A 148 -16.29 3.35 15.06
C GLY A 148 -16.11 4.77 15.61
N ASN A 149 -15.45 4.92 16.77
CA ASN A 149 -15.09 6.21 17.35
C ASN A 149 -13.62 6.25 17.84
N ARG A 150 -12.75 5.42 17.26
CA ARG A 150 -11.34 5.30 17.61
C ARG A 150 -10.50 6.38 16.94
N VAL A 151 -10.76 6.68 15.67
CA VAL A 151 -9.95 7.64 14.90
C VAL A 151 -10.28 9.07 15.31
N LYS A 152 -9.28 9.79 15.86
CA LYS A 152 -9.45 11.15 16.43
C LYS A 152 -9.06 12.24 15.46
N ASP A 153 -7.94 12.09 14.78
CA ASP A 153 -7.45 13.07 13.82
C ASP A 153 -6.88 12.40 12.58
N ILE A 154 -7.12 13.02 11.43
CA ILE A 154 -6.64 12.58 10.12
C ILE A 154 -6.09 13.80 9.40
N TYR A 155 -4.89 13.66 8.84
CA TYR A 155 -4.21 14.68 8.05
C TYR A 155 -3.87 14.10 6.68
N VAL A 156 -4.22 14.79 5.61
CA VAL A 156 -3.89 14.44 4.22
C VAL A 156 -3.01 15.54 3.65
N GLY A 157 -1.83 15.19 3.15
CA GLY A 157 -0.85 16.19 2.66
C GLY A 157 -0.48 17.25 3.71
N GLY A 158 -0.50 16.89 5.01
CA GLY A 158 -0.22 17.79 6.13
C GLY A 158 -1.38 18.71 6.54
N GLN A 159 -2.53 18.65 5.86
CA GLN A 159 -3.73 19.42 6.23
C GLN A 159 -4.76 18.51 6.89
N ARG A 160 -5.51 19.03 7.87
CA ARG A 160 -6.59 18.28 8.50
C ARG A 160 -7.63 17.88 7.45
N LEU A 161 -8.04 16.61 7.47
CA LEU A 161 -9.03 16.06 6.55
C LEU A 161 -10.33 16.89 6.57
N ARG A 162 -10.86 17.20 5.39
CA ARG A 162 -12.11 17.92 5.23
C ARG A 162 -13.20 16.95 4.80
N PHE A 163 -14.19 16.71 5.67
CA PHE A 163 -15.18 15.65 5.46
C PHE A 163 -16.05 15.78 4.19
N ARG A 164 -16.20 16.99 3.67
CA ARG A 164 -17.01 17.26 2.47
C ARG A 164 -16.19 17.34 1.18
N GLU A 165 -14.87 17.32 1.27
CA GLU A 165 -14.01 17.26 0.09
C GLU A 165 -13.86 15.81 -0.37
N THR A 166 -13.58 15.64 -1.66
CA THR A 166 -13.25 14.36 -2.27
C THR A 166 -11.74 14.25 -2.46
N TYR A 167 -11.25 13.03 -2.35
CA TYR A 167 -9.85 12.67 -2.50
C TYR A 167 -9.77 11.43 -3.38
N GLU A 168 -8.69 11.31 -4.16
CA GLU A 168 -8.38 10.08 -4.87
C GLU A 168 -7.62 9.13 -3.94
N VAL A 169 -8.16 7.93 -3.74
CA VAL A 169 -7.60 6.89 -2.88
C VAL A 169 -7.23 5.68 -3.74
N ALA A 170 -5.94 5.37 -3.82
CA ALA A 170 -5.43 4.17 -4.48
C ALA A 170 -5.36 2.98 -3.52
N THR A 171 -5.69 1.79 -4.02
CA THR A 171 -5.69 0.53 -3.26
C THR A 171 -5.63 -0.68 -4.20
N ASN A 172 -5.57 -1.89 -3.65
CA ASN A 172 -5.79 -3.12 -4.41
C ASN A 172 -7.27 -3.36 -4.74
N ASP A 173 -7.53 -4.11 -5.79
CA ASP A 173 -8.87 -4.48 -6.27
C ASP A 173 -9.67 -5.32 -5.26
N PHE A 174 -9.00 -6.16 -4.45
CA PHE A 174 -9.65 -6.91 -3.36
C PHE A 174 -10.40 -5.99 -2.39
N LEU A 175 -9.75 -4.94 -1.89
CA LEU A 175 -10.38 -3.95 -1.00
C LEU A 175 -11.43 -3.11 -1.74
N ALA A 176 -11.14 -2.72 -2.98
CA ALA A 176 -12.09 -1.96 -3.80
C ALA A 176 -13.38 -2.74 -4.10
N ALA A 177 -13.32 -4.07 -4.13
CA ALA A 177 -14.48 -4.95 -4.28
C ALA A 177 -15.17 -5.30 -2.94
N GLY A 178 -14.83 -4.61 -1.84
CA GLY A 178 -15.44 -4.84 -0.52
C GLY A 178 -14.81 -5.97 0.30
N GLY A 179 -13.65 -6.50 -0.12
CA GLY A 179 -12.84 -7.42 0.67
C GLY A 179 -12.51 -6.85 2.06
N ASP A 180 -12.29 -7.73 3.04
CA ASP A 180 -12.11 -7.35 4.46
C ASP A 180 -13.24 -6.45 5.01
N GLU A 181 -14.45 -6.55 4.44
CA GLU A 181 -15.65 -5.78 4.81
C GLU A 181 -15.55 -4.27 4.54
N TYR A 182 -14.68 -3.86 3.61
CA TYR A 182 -14.55 -2.47 3.16
C TYR A 182 -15.68 -2.04 2.20
N TYR A 183 -16.94 -2.24 2.58
CA TYR A 183 -18.11 -1.92 1.74
C TYR A 183 -18.17 -0.45 1.31
N MET A 184 -17.65 0.47 2.14
CA MET A 184 -17.55 1.88 1.77
C MET A 184 -16.62 2.15 0.57
N MET A 185 -15.68 1.24 0.29
CA MET A 185 -14.86 1.28 -0.93
C MET A 185 -15.61 0.73 -2.12
N GLU A 186 -16.33 -0.40 -1.96
CA GLU A 186 -17.19 -1.00 -3.00
C GLU A 186 -18.26 -0.01 -3.49
N GLU A 187 -18.86 0.75 -2.58
CA GLU A 187 -19.85 1.79 -2.89
C GLU A 187 -19.24 3.06 -3.50
N SER A 188 -17.91 3.23 -3.43
CA SER A 188 -17.23 4.41 -3.95
C SER A 188 -17.05 4.33 -5.47
N ARG A 189 -17.04 5.48 -6.13
CA ARG A 189 -16.84 5.53 -7.58
C ARG A 189 -15.40 5.18 -7.91
N GLN A 190 -15.18 4.08 -8.62
CA GLN A 190 -13.88 3.78 -9.22
C GLN A 190 -13.55 4.77 -10.33
N LEU A 191 -12.37 5.37 -10.25
CA LEU A 191 -11.85 6.34 -11.21
C LEU A 191 -10.99 5.66 -12.28
N MET A 192 -10.13 4.72 -11.87
CA MET A 192 -9.18 4.05 -12.75
C MET A 192 -8.81 2.65 -12.28
N THR A 193 -8.54 1.76 -13.23
CA THR A 193 -7.70 0.57 -13.05
C THR A 193 -6.41 0.83 -13.81
N PHE A 194 -5.27 0.71 -13.14
CA PHE A 194 -3.98 1.11 -13.73
C PHE A 194 -3.39 0.04 -14.66
N GLY A 195 -3.97 -1.17 -14.67
CA GLY A 195 -3.58 -2.27 -15.56
C GLY A 195 -2.23 -2.92 -15.22
N THR A 196 -1.47 -2.34 -14.30
CA THR A 196 -0.28 -2.92 -13.70
C THR A 196 -0.63 -3.53 -12.34
N ARG A 197 0.02 -4.65 -12.04
CA ARG A 197 -0.12 -5.39 -10.79
C ARG A 197 0.75 -4.81 -9.68
N ASP A 198 0.31 -4.90 -8.43
CA ASP A 198 1.06 -4.41 -7.27
C ASP A 198 2.45 -5.06 -7.14
N GLN A 199 2.55 -6.37 -7.36
CA GLN A 199 3.80 -7.13 -7.34
C GLN A 199 4.78 -6.64 -8.42
N ALA A 200 4.29 -6.39 -9.64
CA ALA A 200 5.11 -5.85 -10.72
C ALA A 200 5.64 -4.45 -10.39
N MET A 201 4.79 -3.56 -9.83
CA MET A 201 5.23 -2.23 -9.39
C MET A 201 6.30 -2.32 -8.28
N PHE A 202 6.17 -3.30 -7.37
CA PHE A 202 7.12 -3.53 -6.30
C PHE A 202 8.48 -3.99 -6.82
N ILE A 203 8.50 -4.99 -7.70
CA ILE A 203 9.73 -5.50 -8.32
C ILE A 203 10.45 -4.42 -9.12
N GLU A 204 9.74 -3.68 -9.96
CA GLU A 204 10.30 -2.58 -10.76
C GLU A 204 10.90 -1.50 -9.85
N TYR A 205 10.19 -1.13 -8.78
CA TYR A 205 10.69 -0.14 -7.84
C TYR A 205 11.99 -0.59 -7.14
N ILE A 206 12.07 -1.86 -6.71
CA ILE A 206 13.28 -2.42 -6.08
C ILE A 206 14.47 -2.34 -7.04
N GLN A 207 14.27 -2.74 -8.30
CA GLN A 207 15.31 -2.72 -9.32
C GLN A 207 15.84 -1.30 -9.59
N ASP A 208 14.94 -0.31 -9.61
CA ASP A 208 15.28 1.08 -9.94
C ASP A 208 15.83 1.88 -8.74
N ASN A 209 15.57 1.45 -7.49
CA ASN A 209 15.82 2.25 -6.29
C ASN A 209 16.68 1.53 -5.24
N SER A 210 17.45 0.53 -5.65
CA SER A 210 18.38 -0.19 -4.77
C SER A 210 19.62 0.66 -4.39
N PRO A 211 20.06 0.69 -3.12
CA PRO A 211 19.47 0.01 -1.97
C PRO A 211 18.26 0.76 -1.38
N LEU A 212 17.30 0.01 -0.85
CA LEU A 212 16.12 0.53 -0.16
C LEU A 212 16.42 0.92 1.29
N PHE A 213 15.73 1.94 1.79
CA PHE A 213 15.83 2.41 3.19
C PHE A 213 14.52 3.03 3.73
N PRO A 214 13.34 2.40 3.55
CA PRO A 214 12.08 2.97 4.04
C PRO A 214 12.03 3.08 5.57
N VAL A 215 11.45 4.14 6.11
CA VAL A 215 11.38 4.35 7.56
C VAL A 215 9.93 4.40 8.05
N VAL A 216 9.73 4.14 9.34
CA VAL A 216 8.48 4.46 10.04
C VAL A 216 8.46 5.97 10.29
N GLU A 217 7.41 6.65 9.84
CA GLU A 217 7.29 8.12 9.82
C GLU A 217 6.19 8.65 10.76
N GLY A 218 5.56 7.74 11.52
CA GLY A 218 4.42 8.06 12.36
C GLY A 218 3.19 8.42 11.52
N ARG A 219 2.97 7.71 10.40
CA ARG A 219 1.74 7.78 9.61
C ARG A 219 0.55 7.18 10.38
N ILE A 220 0.78 6.22 11.25
CA ILE A 220 -0.25 5.59 12.09
C ILE A 220 0.17 5.71 13.56
N VAL A 221 -0.63 6.41 14.36
CA VAL A 221 -0.27 6.71 15.75
C VAL A 221 -1.39 6.26 16.69
N VAL A 222 -1.08 5.33 17.60
CA VAL A 222 -1.92 5.01 18.75
C VAL A 222 -1.73 6.12 19.77
N MET A 223 -2.83 6.69 20.27
CA MET A 223 -2.82 7.69 21.33
C MET A 223 -2.69 7.00 22.70
N ASP A 224 -1.91 7.63 23.59
CA ASP A 224 -1.84 7.27 25.01
C ASP A 224 -3.09 7.70 25.80
#